data_AF-A0A3D4YSE9-F1
#
_entry.id   AF-A0A3D4YSE9-F1
#
_cell.length_a   1.000
_cell.length_b   1.000
_cell.length_c   1.000
_cell.angle_alpha   90.00
_cell.angle_beta   90.00
_cell.angle_gamma   90.00
#
_symmetry.space_group_name_H-M   'P 1'
#
loop_
_entity.id
_entity.type
_entity.pdbx_description
1 polymer ?
#
loop_
_entity_poly.entity_id
_entity_poly.type
_entity_poly.pdbx_seq_one_letter_code
_entity_poly.pdbx_strand_id
1 'polypeptide(L)'
;NALRKIRRIAKLEVDIEDDSAITEQDSDRTFVAESIEHAMTKLSPGARAVFVLHDIEGYTHGEIGEELGITSGGSKSQLFKARAKLKKLLAHLVDESSTVAVKGKGYVAPV
;
A
#
# COMPACT_ATOMS: atom_id res chain seq x y z
N ASN A 1 -3.59 56.28 29.71
CA ASN A 1 -3.22 55.21 30.65
C ASN A 1 -4.24 54.09 30.49
N ALA A 2 -3.79 52.90 30.10
CA ALA A 2 -4.51 51.62 29.93
C ALA A 2 -5.64 51.61 28.88
N LEU A 3 -5.58 50.95 27.71
CA LEU A 3 -4.84 49.74 27.29
C LEU A 3 -4.75 48.67 28.38
N ARG A 4 -5.90 48.24 28.87
CA ARG A 4 -6.18 46.99 29.62
C ARG A 4 -7.71 47.02 29.83
N LYS A 5 -8.54 46.15 29.29
CA LYS A 5 -8.36 44.73 29.06
C LYS A 5 -9.58 44.27 28.23
N ILE A 6 -9.54 44.55 26.93
CA ILE A 6 -10.29 43.76 25.93
C ILE A 6 -9.64 42.39 25.94
N ARG A 7 -9.97 41.57 26.95
CA ARG A 7 -9.35 40.27 27.18
C ARG A 7 -10.24 39.43 28.09
N ARG A 8 -11.42 39.08 27.59
CA ARG A 8 -12.12 37.86 28.05
C ARG A 8 -13.11 37.28 27.03
N ILE A 9 -12.88 37.50 25.73
CA ILE A 9 -13.52 36.73 24.65
C ILE A 9 -12.44 36.31 23.63
N ALA A 10 -11.27 35.92 24.12
CA ALA A 10 -10.13 35.45 23.32
C ALA A 10 -9.39 34.33 24.08
N LYS A 11 -10.14 33.42 24.71
CA LYS A 11 -9.64 32.17 25.29
C LYS A 11 -10.70 31.09 25.26
N LEU A 12 -11.38 31.00 24.12
CA LEU A 12 -12.12 29.83 23.66
C LEU A 12 -11.73 29.65 22.19
N GLU A 13 -10.42 29.62 21.94
CA GLU A 13 -9.92 28.77 20.86
C GLU A 13 -10.07 27.37 21.44
N VAL A 14 -11.17 26.73 21.05
CA VAL A 14 -11.30 25.29 21.19
C VAL A 14 -10.28 24.77 20.20
N ASP A 15 -9.11 24.38 20.69
CA ASP A 15 -8.26 23.46 19.96
C ASP A 15 -9.17 22.29 19.62
N ILE A 16 -9.54 22.18 18.35
CA ILE A 16 -10.05 20.95 17.81
C ILE A 16 -8.83 20.04 17.89
N GLU A 17 -8.67 19.34 19.01
CA GLU A 17 -7.93 18.10 19.03
C GLU A 17 -8.57 17.26 17.94
N ASP A 18 -7.85 17.11 16.84
CA ASP A 18 -8.17 16.18 15.76
C ASP A 18 -8.04 14.77 16.35
N ASP A 19 -9.03 14.39 17.15
CA ASP A 19 -9.27 13.04 17.63
C ASP A 19 -9.84 12.22 16.47
N SER A 20 -9.11 12.21 15.35
CA SER A 20 -9.29 11.19 14.34
C SER A 20 -8.78 9.89 14.96
N ALA A 21 -9.65 9.19 15.67
CA ALA A 21 -9.34 7.88 16.21
C ALA A 21 -8.83 6.99 15.06
N ILE A 22 -7.54 6.66 15.06
CA ILE A 22 -6.95 5.71 14.11
C ILE A 22 -7.70 4.39 14.34
N THR A 23 -8.46 3.97 13.33
CA THR A 23 -9.20 2.71 13.42
C THR A 23 -8.26 1.54 13.15
N GLU A 24 -8.65 0.34 13.61
CA GLU A 24 -7.94 -0.90 13.24
C GLU A 24 -7.86 -1.06 11.71
N GLN A 25 -8.89 -0.62 10.98
CA GLN A 25 -8.93 -0.65 9.52
C GLN A 25 -7.89 0.28 8.87
N ASP A 26 -7.63 1.44 9.45
CA ASP A 26 -6.63 2.38 8.94
C ASP A 26 -5.21 1.85 9.17
N SER A 27 -5.00 1.17 10.29
CA SER A 27 -3.73 0.52 10.61
C SER A 27 -3.44 -0.64 9.64
N ASP A 28 -4.44 -1.50 9.36
CA ASP A 28 -4.31 -2.58 8.38
C ASP A 28 -4.01 -2.07 6.97
N ARG A 29 -4.72 -1.01 6.54
CA ARG A 29 -4.46 -0.37 5.23
C ARG A 29 -3.06 0.20 5.13
N THR A 30 -2.59 0.87 6.19
CA THR A 30 -1.24 1.43 6.27
C THR A 30 -0.20 0.32 6.18
N PHE A 31 -0.39 -0.77 6.93
CA PHE A 31 0.51 -1.92 6.91
C PHE A 31 0.58 -2.58 5.53
N VAL A 32 -0.56 -2.76 4.85
CA VAL A 32 -0.60 -3.31 3.48
C VAL A 32 0.13 -2.39 2.51
N ALA A 33 -0.09 -1.07 2.60
CA ALA A 33 0.58 -0.09 1.74
C ALA A 33 2.10 -0.13 1.93
N GLU A 34 2.59 -0.06 3.17
CA GLU A 34 4.01 -0.15 3.50
C GLU A 34 4.64 -1.46 3.01
N SER A 35 3.91 -2.57 3.13
CA SER A 35 4.38 -3.87 2.66
C SER A 35 4.54 -3.92 1.13
N ILE A 36 3.60 -3.31 0.40
CA ILE A 36 3.68 -3.18 -1.06
C ILE A 36 4.88 -2.30 -1.44
N GLU A 37 5.03 -1.13 -0.82
CA GLU A 37 6.17 -0.24 -1.07
C GLU A 37 7.50 -0.95 -0.81
N HIS A 38 7.60 -1.65 0.32
CA HIS A 38 8.79 -2.44 0.64
C HIS A 38 9.07 -3.51 -0.41
N ALA A 39 8.05 -4.25 -0.87
CA ALA A 39 8.20 -5.26 -1.90
C ALA A 39 8.65 -4.65 -3.24
N MET A 40 8.13 -3.49 -3.61
CA MET A 40 8.52 -2.74 -4.81
C MET A 40 10.01 -2.36 -4.80
N THR A 41 10.56 -2.02 -3.62
CA THR A 41 12.01 -1.73 -3.50
C THR A 41 12.89 -2.94 -3.80
N LYS A 42 12.37 -4.16 -3.64
CA LYS A 42 13.12 -5.40 -3.93
C LYS A 42 13.16 -5.75 -5.41
N LEU A 43 12.36 -5.10 -6.26
CA LEU A 43 12.45 -5.29 -7.72
C LEU A 43 13.75 -4.69 -8.27
N SER A 44 14.26 -5.26 -9.36
CA SER A 44 15.33 -4.60 -10.12
C SER A 44 14.79 -3.28 -10.70
N PRO A 45 15.65 -2.25 -10.91
CA PRO A 45 15.19 -0.95 -11.39
C PRO A 45 14.33 -1.02 -12.66
N GLY A 46 14.76 -1.79 -13.67
CA GLY A 46 13.98 -1.98 -14.89
C GLY A 46 12.64 -2.67 -14.65
N ALA A 47 12.63 -3.77 -13.87
CA ALA A 47 11.38 -4.49 -13.58
C ALA A 47 10.38 -3.62 -12.81
N ARG A 48 10.85 -2.76 -11.89
CA ARG A 48 10.00 -1.78 -11.20
C ARG A 48 9.45 -0.74 -12.16
N ALA A 49 10.29 -0.14 -13.00
CA ALA A 49 9.86 0.88 -13.96
C ALA A 49 8.80 0.32 -14.93
N VAL A 50 9.05 -0.86 -15.51
CA VAL A 50 8.10 -1.52 -16.40
C VAL A 50 6.78 -1.86 -15.69
N PHE A 51 6.84 -2.32 -14.43
CA PHE A 51 5.62 -2.61 -13.66
C PHE A 51 4.79 -1.35 -13.42
N VAL A 52 5.40 -0.25 -13.00
CA VAL A 52 4.70 1.02 -12.77
C VAL A 52 4.06 1.51 -14.07
N LEU A 53 4.85 1.64 -15.14
CA LEU A 53 4.35 2.14 -16.42
C LEU A 53 3.20 1.27 -16.96
N HIS A 54 3.29 -0.06 -16.88
CA HIS A 54 2.27 -0.95 -17.44
C HIS A 54 1.05 -1.14 -16.53
N ASP A 55 1.25 -1.56 -15.28
CA ASP A 55 0.15 -2.01 -14.40
C ASP A 55 -0.50 -0.86 -13.63
N ILE A 56 0.19 0.28 -13.49
CA ILE A 56 -0.31 1.45 -12.77
C ILE A 56 -0.70 2.56 -13.74
N GLU A 57 0.18 2.88 -14.70
CA GLU A 57 -0.04 3.99 -15.64
C GLU A 57 -0.72 3.57 -16.95
N GLY A 58 -0.79 2.26 -17.24
CA GLY A 58 -1.53 1.73 -18.39
C GLY A 58 -0.79 1.78 -19.72
N TYR A 59 0.52 2.02 -19.73
CA TYR A 59 1.33 2.05 -20.95
C TYR A 59 1.42 0.67 -21.60
N THR A 60 1.41 0.64 -22.93
CA THR A 60 1.65 -0.57 -23.69
C THR A 60 3.14 -0.96 -23.69
N HIS A 61 3.45 -2.22 -23.96
CA HIS A 61 4.85 -2.67 -24.08
C HIS A 61 5.64 -2.00 -25.21
N GLY A 62 4.95 -1.45 -26.22
CA GLY A 62 5.57 -0.67 -27.30
C GLY A 62 6.06 0.66 -26.76
N GLU A 63 5.16 1.44 -26.16
CA GLU A 63 5.45 2.76 -25.55
C GLU A 63 6.54 2.64 -24.46
N ILE A 64 6.47 1.61 -23.61
CA ILE A 64 7.51 1.37 -22.59
C ILE A 64 8.88 1.05 -23.24
N GLY A 65 8.87 0.34 -24.37
CA GLY A 65 10.09 0.03 -25.09
C GLY A 65 10.77 1.28 -25.64
N GLU A 66 9.97 2.19 -26.20
CA GLU A 66 10.42 3.49 -26.70
C GLU A 66 10.95 4.38 -25.55
N GLU A 67 10.20 4.49 -24.46
CA GLU A 67 10.55 5.32 -23.29
C GLU A 67 11.84 4.86 -22.60
N LEU A 68 12.01 3.54 -22.41
CA LEU A 68 13.13 2.98 -21.65
C LEU A 68 14.30 2.51 -22.52
N GLY A 69 14.20 2.61 -23.85
CA GLY A 69 15.23 2.12 -24.78
C GLY A 69 15.41 0.59 -24.75
N ILE A 70 14.32 -0.17 -24.57
CA ILE A 70 14.32 -1.64 -24.55
C ILE A 70 13.35 -2.19 -25.59
N THR A 71 13.47 -3.48 -25.92
CA THR A 71 12.49 -4.13 -26.81
C THR A 71 11.16 -4.37 -26.08
N SER A 72 10.06 -4.42 -26.81
CA SER A 72 8.74 -4.80 -26.26
C SER A 72 8.75 -6.20 -25.61
N GLY A 73 9.55 -7.12 -26.15
CA GLY A 73 9.83 -8.43 -25.53
C GLY A 73 10.61 -8.33 -24.22
N GLY A 74 11.55 -7.38 -24.14
CA GLY A 74 12.24 -7.01 -22.90
C GLY A 74 11.28 -6.48 -21.84
N SER A 75 10.38 -5.56 -22.22
CA SER A 75 9.31 -5.05 -21.35
C SER A 75 8.44 -6.19 -20.82
N LYS A 76 7.90 -7.07 -21.69
CA LYS A 76 7.12 -8.25 -21.27
C LYS A 76 7.87 -9.13 -20.28
N SER A 77 9.15 -9.43 -20.55
CA SER A 77 9.99 -10.27 -19.70
C SER A 77 10.26 -9.64 -18.34
N GLN A 78 10.45 -8.32 -18.30
CA GLN A 78 10.64 -7.57 -17.05
C GLN A 78 9.33 -7.50 -16.24
N LEU A 79 8.19 -7.28 -16.89
CA LEU A 79 6.88 -7.29 -16.22
C LEU A 79 6.57 -8.66 -15.60
N PHE A 80 6.85 -9.74 -16.33
CA PHE A 80 6.68 -11.10 -15.81
C PHE A 80 7.52 -11.33 -14.55
N LYS A 81 8.80 -10.93 -14.58
CA LYS A 81 9.71 -11.04 -13.42
C LYS A 81 9.23 -10.19 -12.25
N ALA A 82 8.74 -8.97 -12.50
CA ALA A 82 8.19 -8.09 -11.47
C ALA A 82 7.00 -8.76 -10.76
N ARG A 83 5.97 -9.18 -11.52
CA ARG A 83 4.77 -9.82 -10.98
C ARG A 83 5.08 -11.10 -10.22
N ALA A 84 5.94 -11.97 -10.77
CA ALA A 84 6.35 -13.20 -10.09
C ALA A 84 7.05 -12.93 -8.75
N LYS A 85 7.92 -11.90 -8.70
CA LYS A 85 8.63 -11.54 -7.47
C LYS A 85 7.69 -10.90 -6.44
N LEU A 86 6.83 -9.97 -6.85
CA LEU A 86 5.84 -9.34 -5.95
C LEU A 86 4.88 -10.37 -5.38
N LYS A 87 4.37 -11.30 -6.21
CA LYS A 87 3.52 -12.41 -5.74
C LYS A 87 4.18 -13.22 -4.64
N LYS A 88 5.47 -13.53 -4.77
CA LYS A 88 6.22 -14.27 -3.74
C LYS A 88 6.41 -13.44 -2.46
N LEU A 89 6.73 -12.15 -2.59
CA LEU A 89 7.00 -11.28 -1.45
C LEU A 89 5.73 -10.98 -0.64
N LEU A 90 4.59 -10.83 -1.31
CA LEU A 90 3.32 -10.44 -0.71
C LEU A 90 2.39 -11.61 -0.41
N ALA A 91 2.83 -12.86 -0.63
CA ALA A 91 1.97 -14.05 -0.49
C ALA A 91 1.31 -14.16 0.89
N HIS A 92 2.05 -13.86 1.95
CA HIS A 92 1.57 -13.93 3.33
C HIS A 92 0.39 -12.97 3.63
N LEU A 93 0.36 -11.81 2.98
CA LEU A 93 -0.72 -10.83 3.18
C LEU A 93 -2.07 -11.27 2.59
N VAL A 94 -2.03 -12.10 1.55
CA VAL A 94 -3.23 -12.62 0.89
C VAL A 94 -3.75 -13.88 1.58
N ASP A 95 -2.86 -14.64 2.23
CA ASP A 95 -3.22 -15.88 2.93
C ASP A 95 -3.90 -15.59 4.29
N GLU A 96 -3.46 -14.55 5.03
CA GLU A 96 -4.03 -14.19 6.33
C GLU A 96 -5.48 -13.69 6.27
N SER A 97 -5.89 -13.08 5.15
CA SER A 97 -7.30 -12.72 4.91
C SER A 97 -8.20 -13.96 4.74
N SER A 98 -7.63 -15.14 4.47
CA SER A 98 -8.38 -16.39 4.27
C SER A 98 -8.32 -17.34 5.49
N THR A 99 -7.32 -17.22 6.37
CA THR A 99 -7.16 -18.10 7.54
C THR A 99 -8.13 -17.79 8.68
N VAL A 100 -8.63 -16.55 8.78
CA VAL A 100 -9.64 -16.17 9.79
C VAL A 100 -11.00 -16.82 9.52
N ALA A 101 -11.29 -17.24 8.28
CA ALA A 101 -12.57 -17.87 7.91
C ALA A 101 -12.66 -19.39 8.21
N VAL A 102 -11.59 -20.05 8.67
CA VAL A 102 -11.56 -21.52 8.86
C VAL A 102 -11.63 -21.96 10.34
N LYS A 103 -11.65 -21.04 11.31
CA LYS A 103 -11.80 -21.40 12.73
C LYS A 103 -13.27 -21.48 13.18
N GLY A 104 -14.05 -22.35 12.54
CA GLY A 104 -15.50 -22.46 12.79
C GLY A 104 -16.12 -23.84 12.55
N LYS A 105 -15.33 -24.92 12.44
CA LYS A 105 -15.88 -26.28 12.32
C LYS A 105 -15.17 -27.27 13.25
N GLY A 106 -15.82 -27.47 14.40
CA GLY A 106 -15.99 -28.79 15.01
C GLY A 106 -14.79 -29.40 15.70
N TYR A 107 -14.48 -28.93 16.92
CA TYR A 107 -14.00 -29.84 17.96
C TYR A 107 -15.20 -30.65 18.46
N VAL A 108 -15.23 -31.96 18.15
CA VAL A 108 -15.95 -32.95 18.94
C VAL A 108 -14.98 -34.09 19.23
N ALA A 109 -14.42 -34.06 20.44
CA ALA A 109 -13.84 -35.23 21.09
C ALA A 109 -14.91 -35.85 22.00
N PRO A 110 -14.69 -37.01 22.62
CA PRO A 110 -14.36 -38.33 22.08
C PRO A 110 -15.39 -39.38 22.54
N VAL A 111 -15.31 -40.61 22.03
CA VAL A 111 -15.63 -41.87 22.76
C VAL A 111 -14.79 -43.00 22.21
#